data_AF-A0AAV3PNS5-F1
#
_entry.id   AF-A0AAV3PNS5-F1
#
_cell.length_a   1.000
_cell.length_b   1.000
_cell.length_c   1.000
_cell.angle_alpha   90.00
_cell.angle_beta   90.00
_cell.angle_gamma   90.00
#
_symmetry.space_group_name_H-M   'P 1'
#
loop_
_entity.id
_entity.type
_entity.pdbx_description
1 polymer ?
#
loop_
_entity_poly.entity_id
_entity_poly.type
_entity_poly.pdbx_seq_one_letter_code
_entity_poly.pdbx_strand_id
1 'polypeptide(L)'
;MRVISRLGNFVFSMGKDVWVWRCSADGQFKQGSLWGEMRTKVPRVPWAKWLWSNNNIPRHVFVTWLLFQDKLSTRNRVSRWGMQISTQCSFCSCLESQDHLFFACKFSARVWRMVLQNLGQYMSAGEWQHEKLWCVENLRGKPLKRRITRVALMSTIYNV
;
A
#
# COMPACT_ATOMS: atom_id res chain seq x y z
N MET A 1 -2.40 16.88 16.63
CA MET A 1 -2.10 18.21 17.20
C MET A 1 -0.91 18.17 18.18
N ARG A 2 0.30 17.84 17.71
CA ARG A 2 1.54 17.81 18.54
C ARG A 2 2.41 19.07 18.38
N VAL A 3 2.12 19.90 17.38
CA VAL A 3 2.90 21.11 17.07
C VAL A 3 2.55 22.24 18.03
N ILE A 4 1.26 22.39 18.38
CA ILE A 4 0.75 23.44 19.28
C ILE A 4 1.28 23.25 20.71
N SER A 5 1.45 22.01 21.17
CA SER A 5 1.97 21.71 22.52
C SER A 5 3.45 22.11 22.72
N ARG A 6 4.16 22.57 21.67
CA ARG A 6 5.53 23.07 21.77
C ARG A 6 5.64 24.61 21.78
N LEU A 7 4.51 25.31 21.94
CA LEU A 7 4.45 26.78 22.10
C LEU A 7 4.87 27.28 23.50
N GLY A 8 5.59 26.48 24.29
CA GLY A 8 6.15 26.90 25.59
C GLY A 8 7.66 27.11 25.50
N ASN A 9 8.20 28.14 26.15
CA ASN A 9 9.61 28.60 26.18
C ASN A 9 9.96 29.68 25.15
N PHE A 10 9.30 30.84 25.23
CA PHE A 10 9.75 32.04 24.54
C PHE A 10 10.96 32.61 25.26
N VAL A 11 12.08 32.79 24.55
CA VAL A 11 13.22 33.55 25.04
C VAL A 11 13.03 34.96 24.55
N PHE A 12 12.63 35.85 25.45
CA PHE A 12 12.51 37.27 25.15
C PHE A 12 13.90 37.90 25.16
N SER A 13 14.20 38.68 24.12
CA SER A 13 15.41 39.49 24.03
C SER A 13 15.00 40.90 23.63
N MET A 14 15.78 41.92 23.99
CA MET A 14 15.53 43.31 23.59
C MET A 14 15.82 43.59 22.10
N GLY A 15 16.10 42.56 21.29
CA GLY A 15 16.37 42.68 19.86
C GLY A 15 15.09 42.76 19.01
N LYS A 16 15.28 42.86 17.68
CA LYS A 16 14.16 42.76 16.72
C LYS A 16 13.57 41.36 16.73
N ASP A 17 12.26 41.26 16.48
CA ASP A 17 11.57 39.98 16.36
C ASP A 17 12.12 39.14 15.20
N VAL A 18 12.34 37.85 15.47
CA VAL A 18 12.84 36.89 14.48
C VAL A 18 11.96 35.64 14.48
N TRP A 19 11.60 35.17 13.28
CA TRP A 19 10.92 33.90 13.10
C TRP A 19 11.91 32.74 13.28
N VAL A 20 11.68 31.90 14.30
CA VAL A 20 12.52 30.73 14.58
C VAL A 20 11.71 29.45 14.50
N TRP A 21 12.14 28.54 13.63
CA TRP A 21 11.54 27.24 13.47
C TRP A 21 12.12 26.22 14.47
N ARG A 22 11.38 25.93 15.54
CA ARG A 22 11.84 25.05 16.63
C ARG A 22 12.03 23.58 16.26
N CYS A 23 11.53 23.15 15.11
CA CYS A 23 11.70 21.75 14.68
C CYS A 23 12.98 21.55 13.87
N SER A 24 13.86 22.55 13.78
CA SER A 24 15.19 22.46 13.20
C SER A 24 16.24 23.06 14.14
N ALA A 25 17.42 22.44 14.22
CA ALA A 25 18.50 22.87 15.12
C ALA A 25 19.10 24.23 14.73
N ASP A 26 19.03 24.60 13.45
CA ASP A 26 19.48 25.89 12.93
C ASP A 26 18.40 26.97 12.96
N GLY A 27 17.23 26.68 13.52
CA GLY A 27 16.11 27.62 13.59
C GLY A 27 15.48 27.96 12.23
N GLN A 28 15.95 27.36 11.13
CA GLN A 28 15.40 27.61 9.79
C GLN A 28 14.24 26.67 9.48
N PHE A 29 13.24 27.19 8.77
CA PHE A 29 12.12 26.38 8.33
C PHE A 29 12.58 25.34 7.31
N LYS A 30 12.28 24.07 7.59
CA LYS A 30 12.53 22.96 6.67
C LYS A 30 11.28 22.12 6.55
N GLN A 31 10.75 21.99 5.33
CA GLN A 31 9.54 21.20 5.05
C GLN A 31 9.64 19.75 5.60
N GLY A 32 10.81 19.12 5.49
CA GLY A 32 11.04 17.76 6.01
C GLY A 32 10.90 17.66 7.54
N SER A 33 11.29 18.70 8.27
CA SER A 33 11.14 18.75 9.72
C SER A 33 9.69 18.97 10.16
N LEU A 34 8.97 19.86 9.47
CA LEU A 34 7.52 20.04 9.65
C LEU A 34 6.78 18.72 9.38
N TRP A 35 7.06 18.07 8.25
CA TRP A 35 6.46 16.78 7.92
C TRP A 35 6.78 15.70 8.96
N GLY A 36 8.02 15.66 9.45
CA GLY A 36 8.47 14.72 10.47
C GLY A 36 7.73 14.86 11.81
N GLU A 37 7.31 16.08 12.15
CA GLU A 37 6.55 16.40 13.37
C GLU A 37 5.03 16.24 13.18
N MET A 38 4.50 16.60 12.01
CA MET A 38 3.07 16.44 11.72
C MET A 38 2.67 14.97 11.60
N ARG A 39 3.55 14.13 11.03
CA ARG A 39 3.22 12.73 10.77
C ARG A 39 3.29 11.89 12.03
N THR A 40 2.37 10.94 12.15
CA THR A 40 2.52 9.83 13.09
C THR A 40 3.66 8.93 12.61
N LYS A 41 4.66 8.71 13.45
CA LYS A 41 5.76 7.78 13.15
C LYS A 41 5.26 6.36 13.37
N VAL A 42 5.15 5.60 12.29
CA VAL A 42 4.81 4.17 12.30
C VAL A 42 5.97 3.36 11.72
N PRO A 43 6.14 2.08 12.13
CA PRO A 43 7.15 1.22 11.57
C PRO A 43 6.97 1.07 10.05
N ARG A 44 8.09 0.93 9.33
CA ARG A 44 8.05 0.69 7.89
C ARG A 44 7.50 -0.70 7.61
N VAL A 45 6.47 -0.75 6.79
CA VAL A 45 5.88 -2.01 6.32
C VAL A 45 6.85 -2.77 5.40
N PRO A 46 6.99 -4.11 5.55
CA PRO A 46 7.93 -4.91 4.76
C PRO A 46 7.70 -4.85 3.24
N TRP A 47 6.45 -4.66 2.81
CA TRP A 47 6.09 -4.60 1.39
C TRP A 47 6.42 -3.25 0.71
N ALA A 48 6.72 -2.18 1.45
CA ALA A 48 6.92 -0.85 0.87
C ALA A 48 8.04 -0.82 -0.17
N LYS A 49 9.19 -1.41 0.14
CA LYS A 49 10.34 -1.46 -0.80
C LYS A 49 10.06 -2.32 -2.03
N TRP A 50 9.24 -3.37 -1.86
CA TRP A 50 8.84 -4.25 -2.95
C TRP A 50 7.88 -3.53 -3.90
N LEU A 51 6.90 -2.82 -3.34
CA LEU A 51 5.84 -2.13 -4.06
C LEU A 51 6.37 -0.91 -4.83
N TRP A 52 7.16 -0.07 -4.16
CA TRP A 52 7.70 1.19 -4.69
C TRP A 52 9.05 1.02 -5.39
N SER A 53 9.33 -0.14 -5.96
CA SER A 53 10.56 -0.37 -6.71
C SER A 53 10.52 0.28 -8.09
N ASN A 54 11.68 0.69 -8.60
CA ASN A 54 11.82 1.17 -9.98
C ASN A 54 11.33 0.13 -11.00
N ASN A 55 10.81 0.61 -12.13
CA ASN A 55 10.31 -0.17 -13.27
C ASN A 55 8.94 -0.85 -13.07
N ASN A 56 8.18 -0.47 -12.04
CA ASN A 56 6.78 -0.87 -11.93
C ASN A 56 5.86 0.16 -12.61
N ILE A 57 4.70 -0.27 -13.10
CA ILE A 57 3.70 0.61 -13.71
C ILE A 57 2.94 1.34 -12.60
N PRO A 58 2.93 2.69 -12.55
CA PRO A 58 2.37 3.45 -11.43
C PRO A 58 0.91 3.11 -11.09
N ARG A 59 0.06 2.90 -12.10
CA ARG A 59 -1.35 2.52 -11.89
C ARG A 59 -1.48 1.16 -11.20
N HIS A 60 -0.68 0.17 -11.60
CA HIS A 60 -0.70 -1.16 -10.99
C HIS A 60 -0.17 -1.11 -9.55
N VAL A 61 0.88 -0.31 -9.31
CA VAL A 61 1.43 -0.08 -7.97
C VAL A 61 0.38 0.55 -7.06
N PHE A 62 -0.36 1.55 -7.54
CA PHE A 62 -1.39 2.22 -6.76
C PHE A 62 -2.53 1.27 -6.37
N VAL A 63 -3.04 0.46 -7.31
CA VAL A 63 -4.09 -0.54 -6.99
C VAL A 63 -3.56 -1.60 -6.03
N THR A 64 -2.34 -2.10 -6.24
CA THR A 64 -1.68 -3.07 -5.34
C THR A 64 -1.44 -2.47 -3.95
N TRP A 65 -1.12 -1.18 -3.86
CA TRP A 65 -0.99 -0.46 -2.60
C TRP A 65 -2.30 -0.43 -1.81
N LEU A 66 -3.40 -0.11 -2.49
CA LEU A 66 -4.74 -0.15 -1.88
C LEU A 66 -5.08 -1.56 -1.43
N LEU A 67 -4.74 -2.57 -2.23
CA LEU A 67 -4.94 -3.97 -1.88
C LEU A 67 -4.17 -4.37 -0.61
N PHE A 68 -2.90 -3.97 -0.47
CA PHE A 68 -2.10 -4.26 0.73
C PHE A 68 -2.62 -3.56 2.00
N GLN A 69 -3.25 -2.41 1.83
CA GLN A 69 -3.86 -1.64 2.92
C GLN A 69 -5.27 -2.15 3.28
N ASP A 70 -5.75 -3.18 2.57
CA ASP A 70 -7.12 -3.63 2.61
C ASP A 70 -8.08 -2.45 2.36
N LYS A 71 -7.76 -1.57 1.39
CA LYS A 71 -8.47 -0.32 1.05
C LYS A 71 -9.09 -0.31 -0.35
N LEU A 72 -9.08 -1.44 -1.05
CA LEU A 72 -9.73 -1.55 -2.35
C LEU A 72 -11.26 -1.41 -2.25
N SER A 73 -11.88 -0.73 -3.22
CA SER A 73 -13.32 -0.46 -3.28
C SER A 73 -14.10 -1.68 -3.82
N THR A 74 -14.11 -2.79 -3.08
CA THR A 74 -14.97 -3.94 -3.42
C THR A 74 -16.44 -3.60 -3.28
N ARG A 75 -17.33 -4.27 -4.00
CA ARG A 75 -18.79 -4.08 -3.95
C ARG A 75 -19.34 -4.18 -2.53
N ASN A 76 -18.86 -5.13 -1.73
CA ASN A 76 -19.24 -5.24 -0.32
C ASN A 76 -18.81 -4.01 0.50
N ARG A 77 -17.63 -3.45 0.24
CA ARG A 77 -17.21 -2.19 0.89
C ARG A 77 -18.05 -1.00 0.43
N VAL A 78 -18.28 -0.87 -0.87
CA VAL A 78 -19.03 0.24 -1.46
C VAL A 78 -20.50 0.20 -1.02
N SER A 79 -21.09 -0.98 -0.88
CA SER A 79 -22.44 -1.15 -0.31
C SER A 79 -22.55 -0.60 1.12
N ARG A 80 -21.50 -0.74 1.95
CA ARG A 80 -21.45 -0.15 3.30
C ARG A 80 -21.42 1.38 3.31
N TRP A 81 -21.16 2.03 2.17
CA TRP A 81 -21.26 3.48 2.03
C TRP A 81 -22.68 3.95 1.70
N GLY A 82 -23.68 3.05 1.74
CA GLY A 82 -25.09 3.37 1.48
C GLY A 82 -25.50 3.22 0.02
N MET A 83 -24.60 2.75 -0.85
CA MET A 83 -24.94 2.47 -2.24
C MET A 83 -25.75 1.17 -2.35
N GLN A 84 -26.91 1.24 -3.00
CA GLN A 84 -27.78 0.10 -3.27
C GLN A 84 -27.25 -0.70 -4.47
N ILE A 85 -26.15 -1.41 -4.25
CA ILE A 85 -25.51 -2.27 -5.25
C ILE A 85 -25.50 -3.72 -4.78
N SER A 86 -25.50 -4.67 -5.72
CA SER A 86 -25.28 -6.08 -5.39
C SER A 86 -23.90 -6.25 -4.76
N THR A 87 -23.82 -6.98 -3.65
CA THR A 87 -22.55 -7.34 -3.00
C THR A 87 -21.95 -8.62 -3.59
N GLN A 88 -22.54 -9.17 -4.65
CA GLN A 88 -22.07 -10.39 -5.29
C GLN A 88 -20.88 -10.12 -6.22
N CYS A 89 -19.94 -11.06 -6.21
CA CYS A 89 -18.78 -11.12 -7.07
C CYS A 89 -19.21 -11.28 -8.54
N SER A 90 -18.68 -10.43 -9.42
CA SER A 90 -18.97 -10.47 -10.87
C SER A 90 -18.66 -11.81 -11.53
N PHE A 91 -17.74 -12.59 -10.97
CA PHE A 91 -17.21 -13.80 -11.62
C PHE A 91 -17.88 -15.10 -11.15
N CYS A 92 -18.45 -15.13 -9.95
CA CYS A 92 -19.01 -16.37 -9.39
C CYS A 92 -20.23 -16.19 -8.49
N SER A 93 -20.78 -14.97 -8.42
CA SER A 93 -21.99 -14.62 -7.68
C SER A 93 -21.97 -14.86 -6.15
N CYS A 94 -20.85 -15.30 -5.57
CA CYS A 94 -20.63 -15.34 -4.13
C CYS A 94 -20.45 -13.93 -3.54
N LEU A 95 -20.50 -13.78 -2.21
CA LEU A 95 -20.24 -12.48 -1.57
C LEU A 95 -18.83 -11.96 -1.94
N GLU A 96 -18.77 -10.76 -2.51
CA GLU A 96 -17.52 -10.13 -2.87
C GLU A 96 -16.79 -9.64 -1.61
N SER A 97 -15.54 -10.01 -1.49
CA SER A 97 -14.59 -9.42 -0.54
C SER A 97 -13.26 -9.29 -1.26
N GLN A 98 -12.30 -8.61 -0.67
CA GLN A 98 -10.98 -8.51 -1.28
C GLN A 98 -10.34 -9.91 -1.39
N ASP A 99 -10.39 -10.69 -0.31
CA ASP A 99 -9.84 -12.04 -0.28
C ASP A 99 -10.55 -12.97 -1.26
N HIS A 100 -11.87 -12.82 -1.37
CA HIS A 100 -12.64 -13.56 -2.36
C HIS A 100 -12.26 -13.15 -3.79
N LEU A 101 -12.31 -11.86 -4.11
CA LEU A 101 -12.08 -11.35 -5.46
C LEU A 101 -10.72 -11.77 -6.01
N PHE A 102 -9.67 -11.81 -5.19
CA PHE A 102 -8.33 -12.14 -5.65
C PHE A 102 -7.92 -13.60 -5.38
N PHE A 103 -8.34 -14.25 -4.29
CA PHE A 103 -7.77 -15.57 -3.89
C PHE A 103 -8.80 -16.69 -3.81
N ALA A 104 -10.00 -16.44 -3.28
CA ALA A 104 -11.00 -17.50 -3.10
C ALA A 104 -11.95 -17.67 -4.30
N CYS A 105 -12.07 -16.67 -5.18
CA CYS A 105 -12.91 -16.75 -6.36
C CYS A 105 -12.34 -17.78 -7.34
N LYS A 106 -13.18 -18.73 -7.79
CA LYS A 106 -12.78 -19.79 -8.73
C LYS A 106 -12.17 -19.24 -10.02
N PHE A 107 -12.69 -18.12 -10.53
CA PHE A 107 -12.18 -17.45 -11.72
C PHE A 107 -10.79 -16.87 -11.46
N SER A 108 -10.66 -16.01 -10.46
CA SER A 108 -9.40 -15.34 -10.12
C SER A 108 -8.31 -16.33 -9.72
N ALA A 109 -8.66 -17.37 -8.96
CA ALA A 109 -7.74 -18.46 -8.61
C ALA A 109 -7.18 -19.17 -9.85
N ARG A 110 -8.00 -19.35 -10.91
CA ARG A 110 -7.55 -19.92 -12.18
C ARG A 110 -6.59 -18.96 -12.90
N VAL A 111 -6.89 -17.65 -12.93
CA VAL A 111 -6.01 -16.63 -13.52
C VAL A 111 -4.66 -16.61 -12.81
N TRP A 112 -4.65 -16.56 -11.48
CA TRP A 112 -3.42 -16.60 -10.69
C TRP A 112 -2.60 -17.84 -10.94
N ARG A 113 -3.22 -19.02 -10.96
CA ARG A 113 -2.53 -20.28 -11.25
C ARG A 113 -1.84 -20.24 -12.60
N MET A 114 -2.53 -19.76 -13.64
CA MET A 114 -1.97 -19.65 -14.99
C MET A 114 -0.78 -18.69 -15.04
N VAL A 115 -0.91 -17.50 -14.43
CA VAL A 115 0.17 -16.51 -14.39
C VAL A 115 1.39 -17.05 -13.63
N LEU A 116 1.18 -17.69 -12.49
CA LEU A 116 2.26 -18.23 -11.66
C LEU A 116 2.98 -19.40 -12.36
N GLN A 117 2.23 -20.32 -12.97
CA GLN A 117 2.80 -21.41 -13.77
C GLN A 117 3.68 -20.90 -14.90
N ASN A 118 3.21 -19.87 -15.63
CA ASN A 118 4.00 -19.23 -16.70
C ASN A 118 5.29 -18.56 -16.18
N LEU A 119 5.34 -18.20 -14.89
CA LEU A 119 6.50 -17.62 -14.24
C LEU A 119 7.40 -18.68 -13.56
N GLY A 120 7.05 -19.97 -13.72
CA GLY A 120 7.70 -21.10 -13.07
C GLY A 120 7.57 -21.04 -11.55
N GLN A 121 6.44 -20.52 -11.05
CA GLN A 121 6.09 -20.47 -9.63
C GLN A 121 4.93 -21.44 -9.37
N TYR A 122 5.05 -22.21 -8.30
CA TYR A 122 3.99 -23.11 -7.84
C TYR A 122 3.52 -22.60 -6.49
N MET A 123 2.43 -21.84 -6.50
CA MET A 123 1.79 -21.34 -5.29
C MET A 123 0.49 -22.11 -5.11
N SER A 124 0.29 -22.67 -3.92
CA SER A 124 -1.01 -23.17 -3.50
C SER A 124 -1.88 -21.99 -3.12
N ALA A 125 -3.03 -21.80 -3.77
CA ALA A 125 -3.97 -20.74 -3.42
C ALA A 125 -4.35 -20.86 -1.93
N GLY A 126 -3.91 -19.89 -1.11
CA GLY A 126 -4.19 -19.83 0.32
C GLY A 126 -4.91 -18.55 0.73
N GLU A 127 -4.77 -18.17 2.00
CA GLU A 127 -5.29 -16.89 2.52
C GLU A 127 -4.47 -15.71 2.02
N TRP A 128 -5.15 -14.59 1.74
CA TRP A 128 -4.50 -13.37 1.23
C TRP A 128 -3.31 -12.93 2.09
N GLN A 129 -3.39 -13.04 3.41
CA GLN A 129 -2.29 -12.64 4.30
C GLN A 129 -1.00 -13.44 4.04
N HIS A 130 -1.13 -14.74 3.80
CA HIS A 130 0.00 -15.60 3.47
C HIS A 130 0.59 -15.23 2.09
N GLU A 131 -0.27 -14.94 1.12
CA GLU A 131 0.17 -14.55 -0.23
C GLU A 131 0.83 -13.17 -0.26
N LYS A 132 0.35 -12.21 0.56
CA LYS A 132 1.00 -10.90 0.76
C LYS A 132 2.44 -11.09 1.24
N LEU A 133 2.65 -11.95 2.23
CA LEU A 133 3.99 -12.23 2.78
C LEU A 133 4.88 -12.94 1.76
N TRP A 134 4.35 -13.96 1.07
CA TRP A 134 5.10 -14.69 0.05
C TRP A 134 5.62 -13.77 -1.05
N CYS A 135 4.79 -12.86 -1.57
CA CYS A 135 5.19 -11.90 -2.60
C CYS A 135 6.35 -11.01 -2.12
N VAL A 136 6.32 -10.62 -0.86
CA VAL A 136 7.31 -9.72 -0.26
C VAL A 136 8.62 -10.44 -0.02
N GLU A 137 8.60 -11.71 0.35
CA GLU A 137 9.80 -12.49 0.67
C GLU A 137 10.49 -12.99 -0.61
N ASN A 138 9.73 -13.58 -1.53
CA ASN A 138 10.29 -14.33 -2.65
C ASN A 138 10.67 -13.45 -3.85
N LEU A 139 10.10 -12.25 -3.93
CA LEU A 139 10.27 -11.36 -5.08
C LEU A 139 11.08 -10.11 -4.75
N ARG A 140 11.83 -10.09 -3.65
CA ARG A 140 12.84 -9.05 -3.37
C ARG A 140 14.11 -9.29 -4.18
N GLY A 141 14.73 -8.22 -4.69
CA GLY A 141 16.07 -8.28 -5.30
C GLY A 141 16.14 -7.87 -6.78
N LYS A 142 17.34 -8.02 -7.35
CA LYS A 142 17.72 -7.55 -8.69
C LYS A 142 17.51 -8.51 -9.88
N PRO A 143 17.40 -9.86 -9.75
CA PRO A 143 17.40 -10.71 -10.93
C PRO A 143 16.16 -10.44 -11.78
N LEU A 144 16.34 -10.47 -13.11
CA LEU A 144 15.31 -10.14 -14.10
C LEU A 144 14.01 -10.94 -13.87
N LYS A 145 14.14 -12.24 -13.57
CA LYS A 145 13.01 -13.12 -13.24
C LYS A 145 12.14 -12.54 -12.13
N ARG A 146 12.72 -12.06 -11.02
CA ARG A 146 11.96 -11.47 -9.90
C ARG A 146 11.28 -10.16 -10.27
N ARG A 147 11.86 -9.37 -11.18
CA ARG A 147 11.23 -8.14 -11.70
C ARG A 147 10.02 -8.46 -12.58
N ILE A 148 10.19 -9.39 -13.52
CA ILE A 148 9.12 -9.84 -14.41
C ILE A 148 7.97 -10.43 -13.58
N THR A 149 8.28 -11.29 -12.62
CA THR A 149 7.26 -11.86 -11.72
C THR A 149 6.52 -10.76 -10.98
N ARG A 150 7.22 -9.81 -10.35
CA ARG A 150 6.58 -8.68 -9.64
C ARG A 150 5.62 -7.90 -10.55
N VAL A 151 6.07 -7.50 -11.73
CA VAL A 151 5.25 -6.73 -12.68
C VAL A 151 4.05 -7.55 -13.13
N ALA A 152 4.22 -8.84 -13.41
CA ALA A 152 3.13 -9.74 -13.79
C ALA A 152 2.09 -9.90 -12.68
N LEU A 153 2.49 -10.04 -11.41
CA LEU A 153 1.55 -10.11 -10.28
C LEU A 153 0.78 -8.79 -10.12
N MET A 154 1.47 -7.65 -10.15
CA MET A 154 0.82 -6.34 -10.06
C MET A 154 -0.12 -6.07 -11.25
N SER A 155 0.24 -6.54 -12.44
CA SER A 155 -0.61 -6.50 -13.62
C SER A 155 -1.84 -7.38 -13.46
N THR A 156 -1.69 -8.56 -12.87
CA THR A 156 -2.81 -9.46 -12.58
C THR A 156 -3.77 -8.81 -11.59
N ILE A 157 -3.26 -8.22 -10.50
CA ILE A 157 -4.06 -7.47 -9.52
C ILE A 157 -4.81 -6.32 -10.16
N TYR A 158 -4.21 -5.63 -11.13
CA TYR A 158 -4.86 -4.49 -11.78
C TYR A 158 -6.00 -4.91 -12.73
N ASN A 159 -5.91 -6.09 -13.33
CA ASN A 159 -6.85 -6.54 -14.38
C ASN A 159 -7.93 -7.51 -13.88
N VAL A 160 -7.81 -8.02 -12.64
CA VAL A 160 -8.87 -8.75 -11.94
C VAL A 160 -9.85 -7.75 -11.34
#